data_AF-A0A355UCK9-F1
#
_entry.id   AF-A0A355UCK9-F1
#
_cell.length_a   1.000
_cell.length_b   1.000
_cell.length_c   1.000
_cell.angle_alpha   90.00
_cell.angle_beta   90.00
_cell.angle_gamma   90.00
#
_symmetry.space_group_name_H-M   'P 1'
#
loop_
_entity.id
_entity.type
_entity.pdbx_description
1 polymer ?
#
loop_
_entity_poly.entity_id
_entity_poly.type
_entity_poly.pdbx_seq_one_letter_code
_entity_poly.pdbx_strand_id
1 'polypeptide(L)'
;MSVISNLWSHRYQSLKFKSTPIMRGVINRFFIVIHIGFMLISCHTSPDSKKYQTIRFNSPTGITSLDPAFARTQENIRAVNQLFSGLLQLDKDLNIAPAIAKSWSISNDSKTYTFILREDVLFHNDPIFNGAKRTVKAKDFVYTFTRLIDPKTASDGAWIFNGIIADTNPFIALDDFTLQVNLKKPFTPLLSLLTMAYCYVVPQEAVTHYGLDFGKHPVGTGPFRFANWQDGIKLNFLKNDNYFESTISNPIPRLDAISISFIQSKQTELLEFSQGKLDLFTGLESSFKDEILNAQGALQSKYAKDFTLIKSPYLNTEYLAFNVEDNISPVHNLYFRKAISYAINREAMITYLRNNVGQAADGGFSPTGLPSYREAKEPLFNPSKAKECLIKSGIKQTKPILLT
;
A
#
# COMPACT_ATOMS: atom_id res chain seq x y z
N MET A 1 -10.10 -23.50 55.19
CA MET A 1 -10.11 -22.77 56.49
C MET A 1 -9.01 -21.73 56.41
N SER A 2 -9.22 -20.49 56.92
CA SER A 2 -8.27 -19.34 56.87
C SER A 2 -7.90 -18.83 55.45
N VAL A 3 -7.89 -17.53 55.07
CA VAL A 3 -7.92 -16.21 55.76
C VAL A 3 -6.66 -15.97 56.62
N ILE A 4 -5.79 -14.95 56.44
CA ILE A 4 -5.91 -13.47 56.53
C ILE A 4 -4.76 -12.86 55.66
N SER A 5 -4.78 -11.73 54.93
CA SER A 5 -5.64 -10.52 54.74
C SER A 5 -5.23 -9.22 55.49
N ASN A 6 -4.58 -8.29 54.75
CA ASN A 6 -4.30 -6.85 55.06
C ASN A 6 -3.25 -6.45 56.11
N LEU A 7 -2.51 -5.38 55.79
CA LEU A 7 -2.35 -4.21 56.69
C LEU A 7 -1.97 -2.94 55.89
N TRP A 8 -2.59 -1.81 56.23
CA TRP A 8 -2.37 -0.48 55.63
C TRP A 8 -1.49 0.41 56.53
N SER A 9 -0.88 1.46 55.96
CA SER A 9 -1.29 2.87 56.20
C SER A 9 -0.17 3.92 56.39
N HIS A 10 -0.32 5.04 55.66
CA HIS A 10 0.17 6.40 55.98
C HIS A 10 1.72 6.62 56.11
N ARG A 11 2.27 7.85 56.08
CA ARG A 11 1.71 9.21 56.23
C ARG A 11 2.26 10.19 55.18
N TYR A 12 1.38 11.06 54.66
CA TYR A 12 1.81 12.35 54.09
C TYR A 12 2.29 13.28 55.21
N GLN A 13 3.25 14.17 54.89
CA GLN A 13 3.50 15.37 55.68
C GLN A 13 2.98 16.59 54.91
N SER A 14 2.44 17.58 55.63
CA SER A 14 2.05 18.88 55.05
C SER A 14 2.37 19.99 56.05
N LEU A 15 2.83 21.13 55.55
CA LEU A 15 3.19 22.30 56.35
C LEU A 15 2.17 23.41 56.09
N LYS A 16 1.53 23.91 57.15
CA LYS A 16 0.67 25.09 57.12
C LYS A 16 1.44 26.30 57.65
N PHE A 17 1.39 27.42 56.94
CA PHE A 17 1.81 28.70 57.50
C PHE A 17 0.84 29.17 58.58
N LYS A 18 1.38 29.70 59.69
CA LYS A 18 0.60 30.47 60.67
C LYS A 18 0.35 31.87 60.12
N SER A 19 -0.87 32.36 60.28
CA SER A 19 -1.21 33.78 60.15
C SER A 19 -1.62 34.34 61.51
N THR A 20 -1.28 35.60 61.74
CA THR A 20 -1.85 36.47 62.80
C THR A 20 -1.88 37.91 62.27
N PRO A 21 -2.83 38.76 62.71
CA PRO A 21 -3.33 39.84 61.87
C PRO A 21 -2.71 41.22 62.12
N ILE A 22 -2.66 42.04 61.08
CA ILE A 22 -2.62 43.52 61.19
C ILE A 22 -3.68 44.08 60.23
N MET A 23 -4.43 45.10 60.68
CA MET A 23 -5.56 45.69 59.96
C MET A 23 -5.23 47.13 59.55
N ARG A 24 -5.25 47.40 58.22
CA ARG A 24 -5.29 48.69 57.49
C ARG A 24 -4.71 48.42 56.07
N GLY A 25 -5.25 48.90 54.95
CA GLY A 25 -6.52 49.58 54.71
C GLY A 25 -6.66 50.00 53.24
N VAL A 26 -7.87 49.99 52.68
CA VAL A 26 -8.32 50.61 51.40
C VAL A 26 -7.70 50.12 50.07
N ILE A 27 -6.41 49.78 49.98
CA ILE A 27 -5.70 49.48 48.71
C ILE A 27 -6.01 48.05 48.17
N ASN A 28 -7.28 47.66 48.06
CA ASN A 28 -7.64 46.29 47.64
C ASN A 28 -8.93 46.17 46.81
N ARG A 29 -9.19 47.13 45.91
CA ARG A 29 -10.21 46.99 44.84
C ARG A 29 -9.68 47.32 43.46
N PHE A 30 -8.88 48.40 43.32
CA PHE A 30 -8.35 48.84 42.03
C PHE A 30 -7.44 47.78 41.36
N PHE A 31 -6.48 47.21 42.12
CA PHE A 31 -5.59 46.17 41.60
C PHE A 31 -6.31 44.85 41.26
N ILE A 32 -7.36 44.47 42.00
CA ILE A 32 -8.17 43.28 41.70
C ILE A 32 -8.92 43.47 40.36
N VAL A 33 -9.53 44.64 40.13
CA VAL A 33 -10.19 44.94 38.85
C VAL A 33 -9.19 44.94 37.69
N ILE A 34 -7.97 45.47 37.88
CA ILE A 34 -6.91 45.43 36.86
C ILE A 34 -6.46 43.98 36.58
N HIS A 35 -6.25 43.14 37.60
CA HIS A 35 -5.87 41.74 37.40
C HIS A 35 -6.97 40.91 36.71
N ILE A 36 -8.24 41.13 37.06
CA ILE A 36 -9.38 40.49 36.37
C ILE A 36 -9.46 40.98 34.91
N GLY A 37 -9.24 42.27 34.66
CA GLY A 37 -9.17 42.82 33.30
C GLY A 37 -8.08 42.17 32.45
N PHE A 38 -6.85 42.03 32.98
CA PHE A 38 -5.76 41.36 32.27
C PHE A 38 -6.02 39.87 32.03
N MET A 39 -6.65 39.15 32.98
CA MET A 39 -7.03 37.75 32.76
C MET A 39 -8.12 37.60 31.68
N LEU A 40 -9.09 38.52 31.60
CA LEU A 40 -10.13 38.50 30.56
C LEU A 40 -9.58 38.83 29.16
N ILE A 41 -8.56 39.69 29.07
CA ILE A 41 -7.89 40.01 27.79
C ILE A 41 -7.01 38.83 27.31
N SER A 42 -6.50 38.00 28.22
CA SER A 42 -5.62 36.86 27.89
C SER A 42 -6.33 35.67 27.21
N CYS A 43 -7.64 35.74 26.95
CA CYS A 43 -8.44 34.61 26.46
C CYS A 43 -9.18 34.87 25.14
N HIS A 44 -8.59 35.60 24.18
CA HIS A 44 -9.21 35.76 22.85
C HIS A 44 -8.32 35.66 21.60
N THR A 45 -7.17 34.98 21.69
CA THR A 45 -6.51 34.37 20.51
C THR A 45 -6.11 32.93 20.81
N SER A 46 -7.05 31.99 20.66
CA SER A 46 -6.67 30.63 20.27
C SER A 46 -5.95 30.75 18.92
N PRO A 47 -4.68 30.31 18.76
CA PRO A 47 -4.06 30.25 17.45
C PRO A 47 -4.91 29.33 16.58
N ASP A 48 -5.31 29.80 15.39
CA ASP A 48 -6.21 29.06 14.51
C ASP A 48 -5.54 27.75 14.10
N SER A 49 -5.96 26.66 14.75
CA SER A 49 -5.17 25.44 14.84
C SER A 49 -5.36 24.63 13.55
N LYS A 50 -4.63 25.04 12.49
CA LYS A 50 -4.70 24.50 11.12
C LYS A 50 -4.95 22.99 11.18
N LYS A 51 -6.18 22.58 10.86
CA LYS A 51 -6.63 21.21 11.06
C LYS A 51 -6.01 20.31 9.99
N TYR A 52 -4.78 19.84 10.27
CA TYR A 52 -4.00 19.00 9.37
C TYR A 52 -4.81 17.79 8.88
N GLN A 53 -4.91 17.65 7.57
CA GLN A 53 -5.65 16.58 6.92
C GLN A 53 -4.78 15.33 6.87
N THR A 54 -4.88 14.50 7.91
CA THR A 54 -4.24 13.18 7.99
C THR A 54 -5.24 12.10 7.57
N ILE A 55 -4.85 11.18 6.68
CA ILE A 55 -5.59 9.92 6.46
C ILE A 55 -4.95 8.77 7.25
N ARG A 56 -5.78 7.96 7.91
CA ARG A 56 -5.38 6.92 8.86
C ARG A 56 -5.91 5.57 8.39
N PHE A 57 -5.05 4.57 8.23
CA PHE A 57 -5.47 3.23 7.81
C PHE A 57 -4.58 2.13 8.42
N ASN A 58 -5.00 0.88 8.30
CA ASN A 58 -4.32 -0.27 8.89
C ASN A 58 -3.66 -1.18 7.84
N SER A 59 -2.53 -1.78 8.22
CA SER A 59 -1.77 -2.77 7.45
C SER A 59 -1.53 -4.01 8.32
N PRO A 60 -2.51 -4.94 8.44
CA PRO A 60 -2.52 -5.99 9.48
C PRO A 60 -1.35 -6.98 9.37
N THR A 61 -0.87 -7.19 8.15
CA THR A 61 0.27 -8.04 7.75
C THR A 61 1.63 -7.39 7.97
N GLY A 62 1.68 -6.11 8.36
CA GLY A 62 2.91 -5.33 8.47
C GLY A 62 3.37 -4.72 7.13
N ILE A 63 4.53 -4.07 7.17
CA ILE A 63 5.34 -3.67 6.02
C ILE A 63 6.76 -4.14 6.35
N THR A 64 7.47 -4.76 5.41
CA THR A 64 8.82 -5.32 5.66
C THR A 64 9.95 -4.35 5.29
N SER A 65 9.70 -3.46 4.33
CA SER A 65 10.66 -2.50 3.80
C SER A 65 9.94 -1.43 3.00
N LEU A 66 10.50 -0.23 2.95
CA LEU A 66 10.06 0.88 2.09
C LEU A 66 10.99 1.09 0.88
N ASP A 67 11.95 0.20 0.66
CA ASP A 67 12.80 0.20 -0.53
C ASP A 67 12.05 -0.38 -1.75
N PRO A 68 11.95 0.36 -2.87
CA PRO A 68 11.34 -0.10 -4.11
C PRO A 68 11.80 -1.49 -4.59
N ALA A 69 13.06 -1.85 -4.37
CA ALA A 69 13.61 -3.14 -4.82
C ALA A 69 12.99 -4.36 -4.12
N PHE A 70 12.27 -4.18 -3.01
CA PHE A 70 11.60 -5.25 -2.26
C PHE A 70 10.08 -5.02 -2.17
N ALA A 71 9.51 -4.24 -3.09
CA ALA A 71 8.09 -3.90 -3.15
C ALA A 71 7.21 -5.07 -3.66
N ARG A 72 7.26 -6.20 -2.95
CA ARG A 72 6.63 -7.47 -3.39
C ARG A 72 5.21 -7.71 -2.90
N THR A 73 4.87 -7.25 -1.69
CA THR A 73 3.52 -7.41 -1.14
C THR A 73 2.67 -6.18 -1.46
N GLN A 74 1.34 -6.33 -1.38
CA GLN A 74 0.42 -5.22 -1.62
C GLN A 74 0.64 -4.06 -0.63
N GLU A 75 1.11 -4.37 0.58
CA GLU A 75 1.40 -3.46 1.67
C GLU A 75 2.72 -2.70 1.44
N ASN A 76 3.79 -3.38 1.03
CA ASN A 76 5.01 -2.70 0.57
C ASN A 76 4.68 -1.75 -0.60
N ILE A 77 3.95 -2.24 -1.62
CA ILE A 77 3.58 -1.44 -2.81
C ILE A 77 2.74 -0.22 -2.41
N ARG A 78 1.71 -0.39 -1.57
CA ARG A 78 0.86 0.74 -1.11
C ARG A 78 1.68 1.84 -0.44
N ALA A 79 2.70 1.48 0.34
CA ALA A 79 3.58 2.40 1.04
C ALA A 79 4.62 3.04 0.11
N VAL A 80 5.31 2.24 -0.71
CA VAL A 80 6.29 2.70 -1.71
C VAL A 80 5.67 3.68 -2.71
N ASN A 81 4.44 3.43 -3.15
CA ASN A 81 3.70 4.32 -4.07
C ASN A 81 3.36 5.69 -3.45
N GLN A 82 3.49 5.90 -2.14
CA GLN A 82 3.37 7.24 -1.55
C GLN A 82 4.71 8.00 -1.58
N LEU A 83 5.82 7.26 -1.58
CA LEU A 83 7.17 7.76 -1.35
C LEU A 83 8.00 7.93 -2.64
N PHE A 84 7.78 7.12 -3.66
CA PHE A 84 8.61 7.08 -4.87
C PHE A 84 7.75 7.20 -6.14
N SER A 85 8.42 7.45 -7.27
CA SER A 85 7.80 7.50 -8.60
C SER A 85 8.74 6.94 -9.67
N GLY A 86 8.19 6.37 -10.73
CA GLY A 86 8.92 5.79 -11.86
C GLY A 86 9.00 6.69 -13.09
N LEU A 87 9.53 6.14 -14.18
CA LEU A 87 9.48 6.78 -15.50
C LEU A 87 8.02 7.05 -15.92
N LEU A 88 7.16 6.06 -15.66
CA LEU A 88 5.78 5.96 -16.13
C LEU A 88 4.86 5.59 -14.97
N GLN A 89 3.57 5.79 -15.16
CA GLN A 89 2.52 5.37 -14.23
C GLN A 89 1.30 4.84 -14.99
N LEU A 90 0.27 4.39 -14.27
CA LEU A 90 -1.03 4.06 -14.84
C LEU A 90 -2.03 5.18 -14.53
N ASP A 91 -2.84 5.57 -15.51
CA ASP A 91 -3.96 6.49 -15.29
C ASP A 91 -5.17 5.79 -14.63
N LYS A 92 -6.25 6.57 -14.40
CA LYS A 92 -7.49 6.08 -13.79
C LYS A 92 -8.21 4.98 -14.59
N ASP A 93 -7.90 4.83 -15.87
CA ASP A 93 -8.49 3.83 -16.79
C ASP A 93 -7.47 2.72 -17.14
N LEU A 94 -6.34 2.67 -16.41
CA LEU A 94 -5.24 1.70 -16.54
C LEU A 94 -4.39 1.85 -17.82
N ASN A 95 -4.42 3.00 -18.49
CA ASN A 95 -3.48 3.29 -19.59
C ASN A 95 -2.11 3.71 -19.05
N ILE A 96 -1.05 3.44 -19.82
CA ILE A 96 0.30 3.91 -19.51
C ILE A 96 0.37 5.43 -19.72
N ALA A 97 0.75 6.17 -18.68
CA ALA A 97 0.87 7.62 -18.68
C ALA A 97 2.29 8.10 -18.32
N PRO A 98 2.69 9.31 -18.77
CA PRO A 98 3.89 10.00 -18.30
C PRO A 98 3.95 10.14 -16.78
N ALA A 99 5.16 10.09 -16.21
CA ALA A 99 5.44 10.45 -14.82
C ALA A 99 6.73 11.27 -14.75
N ILE A 100 7.87 10.68 -14.34
CA ILE A 100 9.18 11.35 -14.42
C ILE A 100 9.69 11.43 -15.87
N ALA A 101 9.33 10.49 -16.75
CA ALA A 101 9.49 10.64 -18.19
C ALA A 101 8.34 11.49 -18.74
N LYS A 102 8.64 12.65 -19.33
CA LYS A 102 7.65 13.55 -19.97
C LYS A 102 7.23 13.07 -21.36
N SER A 103 8.09 12.30 -22.02
CA SER A 103 7.80 11.60 -23.28
C SER A 103 8.79 10.44 -23.49
N TRP A 104 8.49 9.55 -24.45
CA TRP A 104 9.41 8.52 -24.89
C TRP A 104 9.24 8.19 -26.38
N SER A 105 10.27 7.60 -26.97
CA SER A 105 10.24 7.03 -28.32
C SER A 105 10.72 5.58 -28.32
N ILE A 106 10.36 4.84 -29.36
CA ILE A 106 10.74 3.44 -29.57
C ILE A 106 11.35 3.33 -30.96
N SER A 107 12.46 2.60 -31.11
CA SER A 107 13.09 2.33 -32.40
C SER A 107 12.21 1.46 -33.32
N ASN A 108 12.44 1.55 -34.63
CA ASN A 108 11.71 0.76 -35.64
C ASN A 108 11.83 -0.76 -35.43
N ASP A 109 12.92 -1.24 -34.83
CA ASP A 109 13.12 -2.65 -34.48
C ASP A 109 12.56 -3.03 -33.10
N SER A 110 11.94 -2.08 -32.39
CA SER A 110 11.34 -2.24 -31.06
C SER A 110 12.30 -2.70 -29.95
N LYS A 111 13.60 -2.45 -30.10
CA LYS A 111 14.64 -2.80 -29.10
C LYS A 111 15.17 -1.64 -28.26
N THR A 112 15.10 -0.42 -28.77
CA THR A 112 15.63 0.77 -28.10
C THR A 112 14.47 1.67 -27.68
N TYR A 113 14.42 2.00 -26.39
CA TYR A 113 13.42 2.87 -25.78
C TYR A 113 14.13 4.09 -25.20
N THR A 114 13.83 5.27 -25.70
CA THR A 114 14.47 6.52 -25.25
C THR A 114 13.44 7.39 -24.54
N PHE A 115 13.65 7.63 -23.24
CA PHE A 115 12.81 8.41 -22.36
C PHE A 115 13.41 9.80 -22.15
N ILE A 116 12.64 10.85 -22.40
CA ILE A 116 13.02 12.22 -22.06
C ILE A 116 12.44 12.51 -20.68
N LEU A 117 13.29 12.89 -19.74
CA LEU A 117 12.90 13.13 -18.35
C LEU A 117 12.45 14.58 -18.11
N ARG A 118 11.70 14.75 -17.03
CA ARG A 118 11.43 16.03 -16.39
C ARG A 118 12.67 16.57 -15.68
N GLU A 119 12.75 17.90 -15.59
CA GLU A 119 13.93 18.62 -15.11
C GLU A 119 13.69 19.28 -13.73
N ASP A 120 12.44 19.26 -13.27
CA ASP A 120 11.94 19.85 -12.03
C ASP A 120 11.71 18.82 -10.90
N VAL A 121 11.90 17.52 -11.19
CA VAL A 121 11.71 16.44 -10.21
C VAL A 121 12.85 16.44 -9.20
N LEU A 122 12.52 16.70 -7.93
CA LEU A 122 13.44 16.61 -6.81
C LEU A 122 13.23 15.31 -6.05
N PHE A 123 14.33 14.72 -5.56
CA PHE A 123 14.26 13.80 -4.43
C PHE A 123 13.85 14.55 -3.15
N HIS A 124 13.25 13.83 -2.21
CA HIS A 124 12.93 14.34 -0.88
C HIS A 124 14.19 14.86 -0.16
N ASN A 125 14.06 15.94 0.60
CA ASN A 125 15.19 16.47 1.37
C ASN A 125 15.69 15.43 2.38
N ASP A 126 16.99 15.14 2.34
CA ASP A 126 17.68 14.19 3.20
C ASP A 126 19.04 14.78 3.67
N PRO A 127 19.53 14.49 4.89
CA PRO A 127 20.82 14.98 5.38
C PRO A 127 22.02 14.67 4.47
N ILE A 128 22.00 13.56 3.71
CA ILE A 128 23.08 13.17 2.79
C ILE A 128 23.29 14.19 1.68
N PHE A 129 22.23 14.90 1.28
CA PHE A 129 22.33 15.99 0.29
C PHE A 129 22.92 17.28 0.88
N ASN A 130 23.27 17.32 2.17
CA ASN A 130 23.87 18.48 2.85
C ASN A 130 23.07 19.79 2.65
N GLY A 131 21.73 19.68 2.59
CA GLY A 131 20.83 20.80 2.35
C GLY A 131 20.65 21.21 0.87
N ALA A 132 21.37 20.58 -0.07
CA ALA A 132 21.18 20.81 -1.50
C ALA A 132 19.86 20.18 -2.00
N LYS A 133 19.21 20.83 -2.96
CA LYS A 133 18.09 20.25 -3.71
C LYS A 133 18.64 19.28 -4.76
N ARG A 134 18.41 17.97 -4.58
CA ARG A 134 18.87 16.94 -5.52
C ARG A 134 17.81 16.65 -6.59
N THR A 135 17.99 17.22 -7.77
CA THR A 135 17.21 16.89 -8.97
C THR A 135 17.48 15.45 -9.42
N VAL A 136 16.45 14.76 -9.90
CA VAL A 136 16.55 13.44 -10.56
C VAL A 136 17.26 13.58 -11.91
N LYS A 137 18.10 12.61 -12.24
CA LYS A 137 18.88 12.55 -13.49
C LYS A 137 18.77 11.15 -14.12
N ALA A 138 19.03 11.04 -15.43
CA ALA A 138 18.99 9.76 -16.14
C ALA A 138 19.94 8.71 -15.53
N LYS A 139 21.09 9.13 -15.00
CA LYS A 139 22.03 8.26 -14.26
C LYS A 139 21.40 7.59 -13.02
N ASP A 140 20.40 8.21 -12.38
CA ASP A 140 19.75 7.65 -11.20
C ASP A 140 18.84 6.48 -11.58
N PHE A 141 18.21 6.52 -12.77
CA PHE A 141 17.52 5.36 -13.35
C PHE A 141 18.49 4.28 -13.83
N VAL A 142 19.63 4.64 -14.43
CA VAL A 142 20.69 3.67 -14.76
C VAL A 142 21.15 2.93 -13.50
N TYR A 143 21.40 3.64 -12.40
CA TYR A 143 21.70 3.03 -11.11
C TYR A 143 20.55 2.17 -10.60
N THR A 144 19.31 2.69 -10.57
CA THR A 144 18.12 1.98 -10.07
C THR A 144 17.91 0.66 -10.79
N PHE A 145 17.95 0.64 -12.13
CA PHE A 145 17.71 -0.58 -12.91
C PHE A 145 18.90 -1.55 -12.88
N THR A 146 20.14 -1.04 -12.83
CA THR A 146 21.34 -1.88 -12.62
C THR A 146 21.31 -2.53 -11.24
N ARG A 147 20.90 -1.80 -10.19
CA ARG A 147 20.72 -2.32 -8.84
C ARG A 147 19.63 -3.39 -8.80
N LEU A 148 18.50 -3.18 -9.49
CA LEU A 148 17.37 -4.13 -9.51
C LEU A 148 17.77 -5.51 -10.06
N ILE A 149 18.73 -5.56 -11.00
CA ILE A 149 19.23 -6.80 -11.60
C ILE A 149 20.51 -7.36 -10.95
N ASP A 150 21.19 -6.61 -10.07
CA ASP A 150 22.38 -7.11 -9.36
C ASP A 150 21.98 -8.24 -8.39
N PRO A 151 22.52 -9.47 -8.55
CA PRO A 151 22.24 -10.57 -7.63
C PRO A 151 22.54 -10.25 -6.16
N LYS A 152 23.43 -9.29 -5.87
CA LYS A 152 23.73 -8.82 -4.50
C LYS A 152 22.57 -8.07 -3.86
N THR A 153 21.70 -7.45 -4.65
CA THR A 153 20.47 -6.80 -4.16
C THR A 153 19.43 -7.85 -3.75
N ALA A 154 19.47 -9.05 -4.35
CA ALA A 154 18.49 -10.12 -4.10
C ALA A 154 17.01 -9.67 -4.25
N SER A 155 16.74 -8.78 -5.21
CA SER A 155 15.41 -8.17 -5.41
C SER A 155 14.36 -9.15 -5.93
N ASP A 156 13.17 -9.16 -5.31
CA ASP A 156 11.97 -9.83 -5.83
C ASP A 156 11.50 -9.26 -7.20
N GLY A 157 12.04 -8.12 -7.64
CA GLY A 157 11.70 -7.44 -8.89
C GLY A 157 12.64 -7.73 -10.08
N ALA A 158 13.76 -8.42 -9.87
CA ALA A 158 14.79 -8.65 -10.89
C ALA A 158 14.25 -9.32 -12.18
N TRP A 159 13.18 -10.12 -12.07
CA TRP A 159 12.52 -10.78 -13.19
C TRP A 159 12.00 -9.82 -14.27
N ILE A 160 11.75 -8.55 -13.95
CA ILE A 160 11.27 -7.54 -14.91
C ILE A 160 12.22 -7.40 -16.12
N PHE A 161 13.53 -7.52 -15.90
CA PHE A 161 14.54 -7.36 -16.93
C PHE A 161 15.20 -8.67 -17.39
N ASN A 162 14.97 -9.78 -16.68
CA ASN A 162 15.60 -11.08 -16.94
C ASN A 162 15.34 -11.57 -18.37
N GLY A 163 16.41 -11.74 -19.15
CA GLY A 163 16.34 -12.25 -20.52
C GLY A 163 15.71 -11.32 -21.56
N ILE A 164 15.42 -10.05 -21.22
CA ILE A 164 14.93 -9.04 -22.17
C ILE A 164 15.95 -7.94 -22.48
N ILE A 165 16.71 -7.45 -21.50
CA ILE A 165 17.70 -6.36 -21.70
C ILE A 165 18.95 -6.83 -22.44
N ALA A 166 19.63 -5.91 -23.14
CA ALA A 166 20.89 -6.15 -23.84
C ALA A 166 22.03 -6.62 -22.89
N ASP A 167 22.95 -7.45 -23.39
CA ASP A 167 24.12 -7.89 -22.60
C ASP A 167 25.14 -6.77 -22.37
N THR A 168 25.21 -5.81 -23.30
CA THR A 168 26.07 -4.64 -23.23
C THR A 168 25.23 -3.36 -23.22
N ASN A 169 25.58 -2.43 -22.33
CA ASN A 169 24.94 -1.13 -22.16
C ASN A 169 23.38 -1.19 -22.12
N PRO A 170 22.76 -2.03 -21.26
CA PRO A 170 21.30 -2.18 -21.21
C PRO A 170 20.56 -0.90 -20.80
N PHE A 171 21.21 -0.04 -20.00
CA PHE A 171 20.70 1.23 -19.54
C PHE A 171 21.78 2.28 -19.75
N ILE A 172 21.46 3.39 -20.42
CA ILE A 172 22.41 4.46 -20.76
C ILE A 172 21.79 5.82 -20.43
N ALA A 173 22.50 6.66 -19.66
CA ALA A 173 22.23 8.08 -19.63
C ALA A 173 22.95 8.72 -20.83
N LEU A 174 22.19 9.14 -21.86
CA LEU A 174 22.76 9.82 -23.02
C LEU A 174 23.20 11.25 -22.66
N ASP A 175 22.43 11.86 -21.75
CA ASP A 175 22.73 13.12 -21.08
C ASP A 175 22.09 13.10 -19.67
N ASP A 176 22.06 14.24 -18.99
CA ASP A 176 21.53 14.38 -17.63
C ASP A 176 20.02 14.06 -17.50
N PHE A 177 19.26 14.18 -18.59
CA PHE A 177 17.80 14.04 -18.65
C PHE A 177 17.28 13.12 -19.77
N THR A 178 18.15 12.49 -20.56
CA THR A 178 17.77 11.47 -21.57
C THR A 178 18.27 10.09 -21.16
N LEU A 179 17.33 9.17 -20.90
CA LEU A 179 17.59 7.77 -20.58
C LEU A 179 17.27 6.87 -21.77
N GLN A 180 18.21 6.02 -22.17
CA GLN A 180 18.00 4.96 -23.17
C GLN A 180 18.02 3.57 -22.50
N VAL A 181 17.05 2.73 -22.85
CA VAL A 181 16.95 1.32 -22.43
C VAL A 181 17.04 0.44 -23.68
N ASN A 182 17.94 -0.55 -23.66
CA ASN A 182 18.28 -1.41 -24.79
C ASN A 182 17.88 -2.87 -24.52
N LEU A 183 17.22 -3.51 -25.49
CA LEU A 183 16.74 -4.89 -25.41
C LEU A 183 17.44 -5.84 -26.39
N LYS A 184 17.51 -7.13 -26.04
CA LYS A 184 17.91 -8.22 -26.94
C LYS A 184 16.92 -8.41 -28.10
N LYS A 185 15.63 -8.29 -27.78
CA LYS A 185 14.48 -8.65 -28.61
C LYS A 185 13.32 -7.68 -28.33
N PRO A 186 12.38 -7.49 -29.29
CA PRO A 186 11.13 -6.77 -29.02
C PRO A 186 10.41 -7.34 -27.80
N PHE A 187 9.96 -6.46 -26.90
CA PHE A 187 9.20 -6.86 -25.71
C PHE A 187 8.15 -5.81 -25.34
N THR A 188 7.00 -5.88 -26.01
CA THR A 188 5.85 -4.96 -25.84
C THR A 188 5.44 -4.68 -24.39
N PRO A 189 5.47 -5.63 -23.44
CA PRO A 189 5.08 -5.37 -22.05
C PRO A 189 6.02 -4.44 -21.26
N LEU A 190 7.20 -4.07 -21.78
CA LEU A 190 8.20 -3.28 -21.04
C LEU A 190 7.60 -2.02 -20.41
N LEU A 191 6.84 -1.24 -21.18
CA LEU A 191 6.26 0.02 -20.70
C LEU A 191 5.30 -0.18 -19.52
N SER A 192 4.56 -1.30 -19.48
CA SER A 192 3.70 -1.67 -18.35
C SER A 192 4.50 -2.14 -17.14
N LEU A 193 5.62 -2.85 -17.33
CA LEU A 193 6.48 -3.24 -16.21
C LEU A 193 7.19 -2.03 -15.59
N LEU A 194 7.53 -1.03 -16.39
CA LEU A 194 8.14 0.23 -15.92
C LEU A 194 7.20 1.12 -15.07
N THR A 195 5.90 0.81 -14.97
CA THR A 195 4.99 1.46 -14.00
C THR A 195 4.98 0.77 -12.64
N MET A 196 5.61 -0.39 -12.49
CA MET A 196 5.65 -1.15 -11.23
C MET A 196 6.59 -0.51 -10.21
N ALA A 197 6.26 -0.65 -8.92
CA ALA A 197 7.02 -0.06 -7.81
C ALA A 197 8.52 -0.38 -7.85
N TYR A 198 8.91 -1.59 -8.25
CA TYR A 198 10.30 -2.01 -8.45
C TYR A 198 11.13 -1.09 -9.37
N CYS A 199 10.49 -0.38 -10.31
CA CYS A 199 11.14 0.51 -11.27
C CYS A 199 11.12 1.99 -10.83
N TYR A 200 10.78 2.28 -9.57
CA TYR A 200 10.75 3.65 -9.05
C TYR A 200 12.16 4.11 -8.62
N VAL A 201 12.49 5.37 -8.93
CA VAL A 201 13.88 5.85 -8.90
C VAL A 201 14.39 6.06 -7.47
N VAL A 202 15.64 5.63 -7.23
CA VAL A 202 16.35 5.81 -5.94
C VAL A 202 17.67 6.56 -6.14
N PRO A 203 18.08 7.45 -5.23
CA PRO A 203 19.35 8.17 -5.35
C PRO A 203 20.50 7.29 -4.86
N GLN A 204 21.49 7.06 -5.72
CA GLN A 204 22.63 6.17 -5.45
C GLN A 204 23.33 6.51 -4.14
N GLU A 205 23.52 7.79 -3.85
CA GLU A 205 24.18 8.28 -2.64
C GLU A 205 23.44 7.87 -1.35
N ALA A 206 22.10 7.86 -1.34
CA ALA A 206 21.31 7.46 -0.17
C ALA A 206 21.33 5.94 0.04
N VAL A 207 21.15 5.17 -1.04
CA VAL A 207 21.24 3.70 -0.99
C VAL A 207 22.65 3.25 -0.57
N THR A 208 23.69 3.95 -1.03
CA THR A 208 25.09 3.65 -0.66
C THR A 208 25.38 3.97 0.82
N HIS A 209 24.81 5.04 1.36
CA HIS A 209 25.03 5.45 2.76
C HIS A 209 24.23 4.59 3.76
N TYR A 210 22.94 4.38 3.50
CA TYR A 210 22.07 3.61 4.39
C TYR A 210 22.18 2.09 4.20
N GLY A 211 22.68 1.62 3.04
CA GLY A 211 22.90 0.21 2.76
C GLY A 211 21.63 -0.62 2.93
N LEU A 212 21.68 -1.62 3.82
CA LEU A 212 20.54 -2.50 4.11
C LEU A 212 19.39 -1.76 4.81
N ASP A 213 19.66 -0.69 5.56
CA ASP A 213 18.65 0.12 6.24
C ASP A 213 18.06 1.24 5.34
N PHE A 214 18.38 1.29 4.05
CA PHE A 214 17.69 2.20 3.09
C PHE A 214 16.17 1.99 3.09
N GLY A 215 15.71 0.76 3.34
CA GLY A 215 14.29 0.45 3.52
C GLY A 215 13.63 1.06 4.76
N LYS A 216 14.42 1.61 5.70
CA LYS A 216 13.99 2.37 6.89
C LYS A 216 14.30 3.87 6.78
N HIS A 217 15.21 4.25 5.89
CA HIS A 217 15.55 5.62 5.53
C HIS A 217 15.27 5.90 4.03
N PRO A 218 14.01 5.72 3.55
CA PRO A 218 13.70 5.82 2.14
C PRO A 218 13.72 7.28 1.64
N VAL A 219 14.57 7.56 0.67
CA VAL A 219 14.67 8.86 -0.02
C VAL A 219 14.09 8.73 -1.42
N GLY A 220 12.88 9.23 -1.63
CA GLY A 220 12.13 9.08 -2.89
C GLY A 220 11.77 10.41 -3.56
N THR A 221 10.77 10.37 -4.43
CA THR A 221 10.32 11.49 -5.30
C THR A 221 8.80 11.73 -5.23
N GLY A 222 8.07 10.89 -4.50
CA GLY A 222 6.61 10.79 -4.50
C GLY A 222 5.87 11.91 -3.76
N PRO A 223 4.52 11.85 -3.76
CA PRO A 223 3.64 12.88 -3.20
C PRO A 223 3.76 13.04 -1.68
N PHE A 224 4.19 12.00 -0.98
CA PHE A 224 4.53 12.06 0.44
C PHE A 224 6.00 11.68 0.64
N ARG A 225 6.57 12.08 1.76
CA ARG A 225 7.93 11.78 2.20
C ARG A 225 7.90 11.08 3.55
N PHE A 226 8.98 10.34 3.84
CA PHE A 226 9.15 9.69 5.13
C PHE A 226 9.14 10.70 6.28
N ALA A 227 8.65 10.28 7.45
CA ALA A 227 8.64 11.11 8.65
C ALA A 227 9.09 10.33 9.90
N ASN A 228 8.54 9.13 10.14
CA ASN A 228 9.03 8.19 11.14
C ASN A 228 8.35 6.82 10.97
N TRP A 229 9.03 5.78 11.45
CA TRP A 229 8.52 4.43 11.58
C TRP A 229 8.90 3.87 12.95
N GLN A 230 7.91 3.32 13.65
CA GLN A 230 8.09 2.49 14.82
C GLN A 230 7.56 1.09 14.49
N ASP A 231 8.48 0.13 14.38
CA ASP A 231 8.20 -1.26 13.97
C ASP A 231 7.05 -1.87 14.78
N GLY A 232 6.09 -2.51 14.09
CA GLY A 232 4.91 -3.13 14.70
C GLY A 232 3.88 -2.17 15.32
N ILE A 233 4.16 -0.86 15.40
CA ILE A 233 3.27 0.13 16.04
C ILE A 233 2.70 1.12 15.03
N LYS A 234 3.55 1.91 14.36
CA LYS A 234 3.08 2.98 13.46
C LYS A 234 4.11 3.42 12.43
N LEU A 235 3.66 3.68 11.20
CA LEU A 235 4.43 4.33 10.14
C LEU A 235 3.73 5.62 9.71
N ASN A 236 4.46 6.73 9.63
CA ASN A 236 3.91 8.03 9.27
C ASN A 236 4.66 8.66 8.09
N PHE A 237 3.90 9.24 7.15
CA PHE A 237 4.41 10.05 6.06
C PHE A 237 3.85 11.47 6.15
N LEU A 238 4.65 12.45 5.72
CA LEU A 238 4.24 13.85 5.59
C LEU A 238 4.15 14.23 4.12
N LYS A 239 3.38 15.26 3.79
CA LYS A 239 3.31 15.83 2.44
C LYS A 239 4.70 16.21 1.90
N ASN A 240 4.91 15.96 0.60
CA ASN A 240 5.95 16.57 -0.19
C ASN A 240 5.38 17.82 -0.88
N ASP A 241 5.66 19.01 -0.33
CA ASP A 241 5.20 20.28 -0.93
C ASP A 241 5.88 20.62 -2.27
N ASN A 242 6.94 19.89 -2.65
CA ASN A 242 7.66 20.04 -3.92
C ASN A 242 7.37 18.87 -4.89
N TYR A 243 6.23 18.17 -4.74
CA TYR A 243 5.86 17.08 -5.65
C TYR A 243 5.63 17.59 -7.08
N PHE A 244 6.25 16.96 -8.07
CA PHE A 244 6.40 17.48 -9.44
C PHE A 244 5.10 17.51 -10.27
N GLU A 245 4.06 16.80 -9.85
CA GLU A 245 2.73 16.85 -10.48
C GLU A 245 1.80 17.88 -9.81
N SER A 246 2.24 18.46 -8.68
CA SER A 246 1.53 19.54 -8.00
C SER A 246 1.59 20.81 -8.82
N THR A 247 0.43 21.43 -9.10
CA THR A 247 0.35 22.71 -9.79
C THR A 247 -0.35 23.75 -8.91
N ILE A 248 -0.14 25.04 -9.21
CA ILE A 248 -0.77 26.14 -8.46
C ILE A 248 -2.31 26.03 -8.50
N SER A 249 -2.88 25.53 -9.59
CA SER A 249 -4.33 25.34 -9.77
C SER A 249 -4.84 23.98 -9.26
N ASN A 250 -3.98 22.97 -9.12
CA ASN A 250 -4.32 21.67 -8.53
C ASN A 250 -3.18 21.17 -7.63
N PRO A 251 -3.08 21.66 -6.38
CA PRO A 251 -2.03 21.21 -5.47
C PRO A 251 -2.29 19.76 -5.04
N ILE A 252 -1.30 18.89 -5.28
CA ILE A 252 -1.34 17.47 -4.89
C ILE A 252 -0.04 17.05 -4.18
N PRO A 253 -0.12 16.25 -3.09
CA PRO A 253 -1.35 15.77 -2.46
C PRO A 253 -2.10 16.90 -1.73
N ARG A 254 -3.41 16.69 -1.54
CA ARG A 254 -4.29 17.62 -0.79
C ARG A 254 -4.24 17.38 0.73
N LEU A 255 -3.84 16.18 1.14
CA LEU A 255 -3.62 15.78 2.53
C LEU A 255 -2.27 16.29 3.04
N ASP A 256 -2.19 16.62 4.33
CA ASP A 256 -0.92 16.99 4.99
C ASP A 256 -0.10 15.75 5.41
N ALA A 257 -0.74 14.60 5.69
CA ALA A 257 -0.08 13.40 6.21
C ALA A 257 -0.81 12.07 5.92
N ILE A 258 -0.07 10.96 6.02
CA ILE A 258 -0.57 9.58 6.06
C ILE A 258 -0.09 8.91 7.34
N SER A 259 -0.96 8.13 7.98
CA SER A 259 -0.74 7.44 9.26
C SER A 259 -1.16 5.97 9.18
N ILE A 260 -0.21 5.05 9.13
CA ILE A 260 -0.42 3.60 8.98
C ILE A 260 -0.22 2.90 10.32
N SER A 261 -1.19 2.10 10.76
CA SER A 261 -1.10 1.20 11.92
C SER A 261 -0.89 -0.27 11.52
N PHE A 262 -0.51 -1.12 12.47
CA PHE A 262 -0.20 -2.55 12.24
C PHE A 262 -1.03 -3.48 13.14
N ILE A 263 -2.34 -3.23 13.25
CA ILE A 263 -3.28 -4.00 14.06
C ILE A 263 -3.58 -5.34 13.36
N GLN A 264 -3.18 -6.46 13.95
CA GLN A 264 -3.36 -7.79 13.33
C GLN A 264 -4.81 -8.30 13.34
N SER A 265 -5.59 -8.00 14.40
CA SER A 265 -7.00 -8.45 14.51
C SER A 265 -7.93 -7.52 13.73
N LYS A 266 -8.70 -8.09 12.79
CA LYS A 266 -9.77 -7.36 12.06
C LYS A 266 -10.91 -6.89 12.95
N GLN A 267 -11.17 -7.58 14.06
CA GLN A 267 -12.16 -7.15 15.06
C GLN A 267 -11.69 -5.87 15.75
N THR A 268 -10.40 -5.78 16.10
CA THR A 268 -9.79 -4.55 16.63
C THR A 268 -9.69 -3.45 15.58
N GLU A 269 -9.35 -3.77 14.32
CA GLU A 269 -9.35 -2.80 13.21
C GLU A 269 -10.76 -2.17 13.02
N LEU A 270 -11.82 -2.99 13.07
CA LEU A 270 -13.20 -2.49 12.97
C LEU A 270 -13.57 -1.63 14.18
N LEU A 271 -13.14 -1.98 15.40
CA LEU A 271 -13.40 -1.20 16.60
C LEU A 271 -12.73 0.18 16.53
N GLU A 272 -11.45 0.25 16.13
CA GLU A 272 -10.72 1.52 15.99
C GLU A 272 -11.29 2.39 14.84
N PHE A 273 -11.76 1.76 13.75
CA PHE A 273 -12.50 2.44 12.67
C PHE A 273 -13.86 2.97 13.16
N SER A 274 -14.62 2.17 13.91
CA SER A 274 -15.91 2.56 14.52
C SER A 274 -15.77 3.73 15.50
N GLN A 275 -14.60 3.88 16.13
CA GLN A 275 -14.25 4.99 17.02
C GLN A 275 -13.70 6.22 16.27
N GLY A 276 -13.69 6.22 14.94
CA GLY A 276 -13.16 7.31 14.12
C GLY A 276 -11.64 7.52 14.27
N LYS A 277 -10.90 6.50 14.71
CA LYS A 277 -9.43 6.53 14.84
C LYS A 277 -8.72 6.12 13.54
N LEU A 278 -9.37 5.29 12.73
CA LEU A 278 -9.03 5.00 11.33
C LEU A 278 -10.05 5.68 10.42
N ASP A 279 -9.61 6.06 9.22
CA ASP A 279 -10.44 6.64 8.15
C ASP A 279 -10.77 5.62 7.04
N LEU A 280 -10.03 4.51 6.99
CA LEU A 280 -10.26 3.38 6.07
C LEU A 280 -10.20 2.04 6.81
N PHE A 281 -11.18 1.19 6.54
CA PHE A 281 -11.19 -0.25 6.85
C PHE A 281 -11.16 -1.02 5.53
N THR A 282 -10.22 -1.95 5.33
CA THR A 282 -10.08 -2.67 4.04
C THR A 282 -9.75 -4.15 4.24
N GLY A 283 -10.09 -5.00 3.26
CA GLY A 283 -9.90 -6.45 3.37
C GLY A 283 -10.92 -7.10 4.32
N LEU A 284 -12.15 -7.25 3.83
CA LEU A 284 -13.22 -7.95 4.54
C LEU A 284 -12.94 -9.45 4.54
N GLU A 285 -12.73 -10.05 5.71
CA GLU A 285 -12.55 -11.49 5.84
C GLU A 285 -13.89 -12.24 5.79
N SER A 286 -13.92 -13.39 5.10
CA SER A 286 -15.10 -14.25 5.01
C SER A 286 -15.60 -14.78 6.38
N SER A 287 -14.71 -14.81 7.38
CA SER A 287 -14.97 -15.15 8.80
C SER A 287 -15.82 -14.10 9.53
N PHE A 288 -15.81 -12.86 9.06
CA PHE A 288 -16.34 -11.68 9.75
C PHE A 288 -17.32 -10.87 8.88
N LYS A 289 -17.55 -11.32 7.64
CA LYS A 289 -18.43 -10.66 6.65
C LYS A 289 -19.81 -10.30 7.19
N ASP A 290 -20.42 -11.18 7.99
CA ASP A 290 -21.81 -11.04 8.43
C ASP A 290 -22.01 -10.00 9.55
N GLU A 291 -20.94 -9.64 10.26
CA GLU A 291 -20.95 -8.55 11.25
C GLU A 291 -21.10 -7.18 10.57
N ILE A 292 -20.49 -7.02 9.39
CA ILE A 292 -20.39 -5.76 8.64
C ILE A 292 -21.44 -5.68 7.53
N LEU A 293 -21.73 -6.81 6.86
CA LEU A 293 -22.62 -6.89 5.68
C LEU A 293 -23.77 -7.88 5.89
N ASN A 294 -24.93 -7.56 5.34
CA ASN A 294 -26.02 -8.53 5.15
C ASN A 294 -25.73 -9.48 3.98
N ALA A 295 -26.57 -10.50 3.80
CA ALA A 295 -26.41 -11.51 2.73
C ALA A 295 -26.44 -10.92 1.30
N GLN A 296 -27.02 -9.73 1.12
CA GLN A 296 -27.11 -9.00 -0.15
C GLN A 296 -25.88 -8.12 -0.43
N GLY A 297 -24.86 -8.15 0.43
CA GLY A 297 -23.61 -7.39 0.22
C GLY A 297 -23.78 -5.88 0.42
N ALA A 298 -24.73 -5.47 1.26
CA ALA A 298 -24.90 -4.11 1.75
C ALA A 298 -24.59 -4.05 3.26
N LEU A 299 -24.29 -2.86 3.80
CA LEU A 299 -23.97 -2.69 5.22
C LEU A 299 -25.12 -3.16 6.12
N GLN A 300 -24.76 -3.76 7.26
CA GLN A 300 -25.69 -3.97 8.36
C GLN A 300 -26.23 -2.63 8.86
N SER A 301 -27.51 -2.58 9.23
CA SER A 301 -28.22 -1.33 9.56
C SER A 301 -27.60 -0.52 10.70
N LYS A 302 -26.81 -1.16 11.57
CA LYS A 302 -26.03 -0.52 12.65
C LYS A 302 -24.85 0.33 12.16
N TYR A 303 -24.39 0.12 10.93
CA TYR A 303 -23.26 0.83 10.32
C TYR A 303 -23.67 1.74 9.16
N ALA A 304 -24.88 1.59 8.63
CA ALA A 304 -25.36 2.29 7.44
C ALA A 304 -25.55 3.82 7.61
N LYS A 305 -25.36 4.37 8.81
CA LYS A 305 -25.36 5.82 9.09
C LYS A 305 -23.95 6.42 9.10
N ASP A 306 -22.99 5.67 9.62
CA ASP A 306 -21.66 6.18 9.98
C ASP A 306 -20.59 5.78 8.95
N PHE A 307 -20.80 4.67 8.23
CA PHE A 307 -19.85 4.14 7.24
C PHE A 307 -20.37 4.23 5.80
N THR A 308 -19.48 4.54 4.87
CA THR A 308 -19.73 4.46 3.42
C THR A 308 -19.09 3.21 2.85
N LEU A 309 -19.89 2.26 2.36
CA LEU A 309 -19.39 1.06 1.66
C LEU A 309 -19.09 1.38 0.20
N ILE A 310 -17.81 1.56 -0.11
CA ILE A 310 -17.33 1.70 -1.49
C ILE A 310 -17.18 0.30 -2.11
N LYS A 311 -17.83 0.06 -3.26
CA LYS A 311 -17.65 -1.13 -4.08
C LYS A 311 -17.20 -0.72 -5.49
N SER A 312 -16.10 -1.29 -5.95
CA SER A 312 -15.55 -1.11 -7.30
C SER A 312 -15.04 -2.46 -7.83
N PRO A 313 -14.81 -2.60 -9.15
CA PRO A 313 -13.94 -3.65 -9.65
C PRO A 313 -12.58 -3.60 -8.93
N TYR A 314 -12.01 -4.77 -8.69
CA TYR A 314 -10.67 -4.95 -8.13
C TYR A 314 -9.91 -5.92 -9.03
N LEU A 315 -8.65 -5.63 -9.35
CA LEU A 315 -7.85 -6.38 -10.32
C LEU A 315 -7.28 -7.67 -9.72
N ASN A 316 -8.17 -8.52 -9.22
CA ASN A 316 -7.86 -9.75 -8.50
C ASN A 316 -8.70 -10.92 -9.02
N THR A 317 -8.08 -12.09 -9.11
CA THR A 317 -8.73 -13.37 -9.42
C THR A 317 -8.38 -14.34 -8.30
N GLU A 318 -9.36 -14.78 -7.52
CA GLU A 318 -9.17 -15.85 -6.53
C GLU A 318 -9.31 -17.21 -7.25
N TYR A 319 -8.28 -18.07 -7.19
CA TYR A 319 -8.22 -19.33 -7.92
C TYR A 319 -7.54 -20.45 -7.13
N LEU A 320 -7.83 -21.70 -7.49
CA LEU A 320 -7.07 -22.86 -7.04
C LEU A 320 -5.93 -23.12 -8.03
N ALA A 321 -4.69 -23.03 -7.56
CA ALA A 321 -3.53 -23.46 -8.31
C ALA A 321 -3.43 -25.00 -8.30
N PHE A 322 -2.95 -25.58 -9.40
CA PHE A 322 -2.61 -27.00 -9.47
C PHE A 322 -1.12 -27.14 -9.79
N ASN A 323 -0.35 -27.75 -8.91
CA ASN A 323 1.01 -28.19 -9.26
C ASN A 323 0.89 -29.34 -10.27
N VAL A 324 1.17 -29.06 -11.55
CA VAL A 324 1.12 -30.05 -12.63
C VAL A 324 2.48 -30.72 -12.88
N GLU A 325 3.55 -30.26 -12.22
CA GLU A 325 4.90 -30.83 -12.33
C GLU A 325 5.06 -32.07 -11.44
N ASP A 326 4.33 -32.13 -10.32
CA ASP A 326 4.11 -33.37 -9.57
C ASP A 326 3.29 -34.35 -10.43
N ASN A 327 3.97 -35.36 -10.97
CA ASN A 327 3.41 -36.40 -11.82
C ASN A 327 2.80 -37.59 -11.05
N ILE A 328 2.96 -37.63 -9.73
CA ILE A 328 2.33 -38.62 -8.83
C ILE A 328 0.95 -38.12 -8.41
N SER A 329 0.79 -36.80 -8.25
CA SER A 329 -0.47 -36.19 -7.85
C SER A 329 -1.61 -36.42 -8.86
N PRO A 330 -2.83 -36.75 -8.40
CA PRO A 330 -4.04 -36.79 -9.23
C PRO A 330 -4.25 -35.54 -10.10
N VAL A 331 -3.78 -34.37 -9.65
CA VAL A 331 -3.94 -33.10 -10.39
C VAL A 331 -3.05 -32.99 -11.64
N HIS A 332 -2.09 -33.90 -11.85
CA HIS A 332 -1.38 -34.03 -13.12
C HIS A 332 -2.32 -34.41 -14.28
N ASN A 333 -3.39 -35.16 -13.99
CA ASN A 333 -4.36 -35.59 -14.99
C ASN A 333 -5.30 -34.44 -15.42
N LEU A 334 -5.31 -34.12 -16.72
CA LEU A 334 -6.14 -33.04 -17.28
C LEU A 334 -7.64 -33.24 -17.03
N TYR A 335 -8.15 -34.46 -17.13
CA TYR A 335 -9.56 -34.74 -16.87
C TYR A 335 -9.89 -34.63 -15.38
N PHE A 336 -8.96 -34.93 -14.48
CA PHE A 336 -9.16 -34.70 -13.05
C PHE A 336 -9.25 -33.19 -12.71
N ARG A 337 -8.37 -32.36 -13.28
CA ARG A 337 -8.47 -30.88 -13.14
C ARG A 337 -9.80 -30.34 -13.70
N LYS A 338 -10.26 -30.86 -14.84
CA LYS A 338 -11.59 -30.52 -15.40
C LYS A 338 -12.73 -30.99 -14.50
N ALA A 339 -12.63 -32.16 -13.88
CA ALA A 339 -13.64 -32.67 -12.94
C ALA A 339 -13.78 -31.75 -11.72
N ILE A 340 -12.68 -31.33 -11.10
CA ILE A 340 -12.70 -30.35 -10.01
C ILE A 340 -13.32 -29.04 -10.48
N SER A 341 -12.87 -28.49 -11.61
CA SER A 341 -13.38 -27.20 -12.11
C SER A 341 -14.89 -27.22 -12.33
N TYR A 342 -15.44 -28.27 -12.94
CA TYR A 342 -16.88 -28.44 -13.19
C TYR A 342 -17.70 -28.76 -11.95
N ALA A 343 -17.09 -29.24 -10.86
CA ALA A 343 -17.79 -29.55 -9.60
C ALA A 343 -18.03 -28.32 -8.71
N ILE A 344 -17.29 -27.21 -8.93
CA ILE A 344 -17.34 -26.03 -8.06
C ILE A 344 -18.42 -25.05 -8.53
N ASN A 345 -19.49 -24.92 -7.73
CA ASN A 345 -20.51 -23.88 -7.93
C ASN A 345 -20.01 -22.52 -7.42
N ARG A 346 -19.40 -21.75 -8.32
CA ARG A 346 -18.78 -20.45 -8.03
C ARG A 346 -19.80 -19.38 -7.64
N GLU A 347 -20.99 -19.40 -8.25
CA GLU A 347 -22.09 -18.50 -7.91
C GLU A 347 -22.53 -18.72 -6.45
N ALA A 348 -22.80 -19.96 -6.06
CA ALA A 348 -23.16 -20.30 -4.68
C ALA A 348 -22.04 -19.95 -3.69
N MET A 349 -20.77 -20.10 -4.06
CA MET A 349 -19.66 -19.64 -3.21
C MET A 349 -19.68 -18.12 -3.01
N ILE A 350 -19.87 -17.33 -4.06
CA ILE A 350 -19.97 -15.86 -3.95
C ILE A 350 -21.20 -15.44 -3.13
N THR A 351 -22.35 -16.09 -3.34
CA THR A 351 -23.57 -15.83 -2.57
C THR A 351 -23.40 -16.12 -1.08
N TYR A 352 -23.00 -17.34 -0.70
CA TYR A 352 -23.04 -17.80 0.69
C TYR A 352 -21.73 -17.57 1.47
N LEU A 353 -20.56 -17.70 0.83
CA LEU A 353 -19.26 -17.53 1.50
C LEU A 353 -18.77 -16.08 1.44
N ARG A 354 -19.34 -15.22 0.59
CA ARG A 354 -18.90 -13.83 0.39
C ARG A 354 -20.03 -12.80 0.43
N ASN A 355 -21.27 -13.17 0.74
CA ASN A 355 -22.43 -12.27 0.78
C ASN A 355 -22.58 -11.43 -0.50
N ASN A 356 -22.40 -12.07 -1.67
CA ASN A 356 -22.41 -11.40 -2.97
C ASN A 356 -21.33 -10.31 -3.16
N VAL A 357 -20.24 -10.34 -2.37
CA VAL A 357 -19.06 -9.49 -2.56
C VAL A 357 -18.06 -10.18 -3.49
N GLY A 358 -18.16 -9.83 -4.77
CA GLY A 358 -17.32 -10.33 -5.86
C GLY A 358 -18.17 -10.74 -7.07
N GLN A 359 -17.50 -11.20 -8.12
CA GLN A 359 -18.13 -11.84 -9.28
C GLN A 359 -17.71 -13.32 -9.29
N ALA A 360 -18.60 -14.23 -9.67
CA ALA A 360 -18.22 -15.62 -9.89
C ALA A 360 -17.31 -15.69 -11.12
N ALA A 361 -16.11 -16.24 -10.96
CA ALA A 361 -15.17 -16.38 -12.08
C ALA A 361 -15.80 -17.24 -13.19
N ASP A 362 -15.98 -16.62 -14.35
CA ASP A 362 -16.72 -17.13 -15.52
C ASP A 362 -15.78 -17.66 -16.61
N GLY A 363 -14.53 -17.21 -16.68
CA GLY A 363 -13.52 -17.71 -17.60
C GLY A 363 -12.12 -17.14 -17.38
N GLY A 364 -11.14 -17.72 -18.07
CA GLY A 364 -9.78 -17.19 -18.17
C GLY A 364 -9.02 -17.10 -16.83
N PHE A 365 -8.18 -16.05 -16.73
CA PHE A 365 -7.38 -15.70 -15.55
C PHE A 365 -7.42 -14.19 -15.27
N SER A 366 -7.45 -13.36 -16.32
CA SER A 366 -7.64 -11.91 -16.19
C SER A 366 -9.06 -11.57 -15.75
N PRO A 367 -9.26 -10.73 -14.72
CA PRO A 367 -10.58 -10.29 -14.28
C PRO A 367 -11.22 -9.32 -15.29
N THR A 368 -12.55 -9.17 -15.20
CA THR A 368 -13.40 -8.37 -16.11
C THR A 368 -12.97 -6.90 -16.31
N GLY A 369 -12.21 -6.33 -15.36
CA GLY A 369 -11.67 -4.97 -15.46
C GLY A 369 -10.45 -4.80 -16.38
N LEU A 370 -9.94 -5.85 -17.02
CA LEU A 370 -8.77 -5.77 -17.93
C LEU A 370 -9.15 -6.02 -19.40
N PRO A 371 -8.53 -5.32 -20.38
CA PRO A 371 -8.70 -5.60 -21.82
C PRO A 371 -8.33 -7.03 -22.26
N SER A 372 -7.59 -7.77 -21.42
CA SER A 372 -7.25 -9.19 -21.62
C SER A 372 -8.34 -10.17 -21.13
N TYR A 373 -9.40 -9.70 -20.48
CA TYR A 373 -10.54 -10.53 -20.04
C TYR A 373 -11.17 -11.29 -21.22
N ARG A 374 -11.51 -12.56 -21.01
CA ARG A 374 -12.21 -13.41 -21.99
C ARG A 374 -13.17 -14.34 -21.25
N GLU A 375 -14.46 -14.18 -21.53
CA GLU A 375 -15.54 -15.06 -21.08
C GLU A 375 -15.30 -16.52 -21.52
N ALA A 376 -15.71 -17.51 -20.71
CA ALA A 376 -15.61 -18.90 -21.14
C ALA A 376 -16.69 -19.26 -22.18
N LYS A 377 -16.32 -20.17 -23.08
CA LYS A 377 -17.23 -20.71 -24.11
C LYS A 377 -18.17 -21.81 -23.61
N GLU A 378 -18.03 -22.23 -22.35
CA GLU A 378 -18.84 -23.28 -21.72
C GLU A 378 -19.07 -22.95 -20.23
N PRO A 379 -20.26 -23.25 -19.66
CA PRO A 379 -20.54 -23.05 -18.24
C PRO A 379 -19.58 -23.81 -17.33
N LEU A 380 -18.93 -23.09 -16.39
CA LEU A 380 -17.89 -23.65 -15.52
C LEU A 380 -18.42 -24.49 -14.35
N PHE A 381 -19.72 -24.56 -14.10
CA PHE A 381 -20.34 -25.48 -13.14
C PHE A 381 -21.27 -26.45 -13.88
N ASN A 382 -20.96 -27.75 -13.82
CA ASN A 382 -21.74 -28.81 -14.44
C ASN A 382 -21.40 -30.18 -13.79
N PRO A 383 -22.16 -30.63 -12.77
CA PRO A 383 -21.89 -31.89 -12.07
C PRO A 383 -21.87 -33.14 -12.97
N SER A 384 -22.63 -33.15 -14.07
CA SER A 384 -22.62 -34.27 -15.03
C SER A 384 -21.30 -34.33 -15.79
N LYS A 385 -20.84 -33.21 -16.36
CA LYS A 385 -19.50 -33.10 -16.98
C LYS A 385 -18.38 -33.37 -15.98
N ALA A 386 -18.55 -32.96 -14.71
CA ALA A 386 -17.60 -33.28 -13.65
C ALA A 386 -17.46 -34.80 -13.45
N LYS A 387 -18.58 -35.52 -13.35
CA LYS A 387 -18.63 -36.98 -13.23
C LYS A 387 -18.04 -37.68 -14.47
N GLU A 388 -18.36 -37.22 -15.67
CA GLU A 388 -17.74 -37.72 -16.91
C GLU A 388 -16.21 -37.52 -16.92
N CYS A 389 -15.74 -36.34 -16.53
CA CYS A 389 -14.31 -36.05 -16.49
C CYS A 389 -13.61 -36.90 -15.41
N LEU A 390 -14.23 -37.14 -14.26
CA LEU A 390 -13.69 -38.03 -13.24
C LEU A 390 -13.57 -39.47 -13.77
N ILE A 391 -14.58 -39.98 -14.49
CA ILE A 391 -14.52 -41.30 -15.17
C ILE A 391 -13.39 -41.32 -16.22
N LYS A 392 -13.31 -40.29 -17.09
CA LYS A 392 -12.27 -40.15 -18.14
C LYS A 392 -10.86 -40.00 -17.57
N SER A 393 -10.71 -39.59 -16.30
CA SER A 393 -9.41 -39.52 -15.62
C SER A 393 -8.87 -40.88 -15.16
N GLY A 394 -9.73 -41.91 -15.07
CA GLY A 394 -9.38 -43.24 -14.54
C GLY A 394 -9.16 -43.30 -13.02
N ILE A 395 -9.15 -42.17 -12.31
CA ILE A 395 -8.86 -42.08 -10.87
C ILE A 395 -10.04 -42.61 -10.06
N LYS A 396 -9.86 -43.78 -9.44
CA LYS A 396 -10.82 -44.41 -8.53
C LYS A 396 -10.55 -43.94 -7.09
N GLN A 397 -11.47 -43.18 -6.51
CA GLN A 397 -11.39 -42.76 -5.11
C GLN A 397 -11.94 -43.87 -4.19
N THR A 398 -11.06 -44.49 -3.39
CA THR A 398 -11.43 -45.33 -2.24
C THR A 398 -11.30 -44.60 -0.90
N LYS A 399 -10.72 -43.40 -0.92
CA LYS A 399 -10.59 -42.44 0.19
C LYS A 399 -10.75 -41.02 -0.36
N PRO A 400 -11.14 -40.02 0.46
CA PRO A 400 -11.06 -38.62 0.08
C PRO A 400 -9.63 -38.23 -0.33
N ILE A 401 -9.50 -37.38 -1.35
CA ILE A 401 -8.21 -36.77 -1.71
C ILE A 401 -8.06 -35.51 -0.86
N LEU A 402 -6.99 -35.45 -0.08
CA LEU A 402 -6.56 -34.22 0.59
C LEU A 402 -5.95 -33.30 -0.46
N LEU A 403 -6.45 -32.07 -0.56
CA LEU A 403 -5.77 -30.98 -1.26
C LEU A 403 -4.92 -30.24 -0.24
N THR A 404 -3.62 -30.16 -0.50
CA THR A 404 -2.59 -29.54 0.35
C THR A 404 -1.94 -28.37 -0.38
#